data_AF-A0A6G0A205-F1
#
_entry.id   AF-A0A6G0A205-F1
#
_cell.length_a   1.000
_cell.length_b   1.000
_cell.length_c   1.000
_cell.angle_alpha   90.00
_cell.angle_beta   90.00
_cell.angle_gamma   90.00
#
_symmetry.space_group_name_H-M   'P 1'
#
loop_
_entity.id
_entity.type
_entity.pdbx_description
1 polymer ?
#
loop_
_entity_poly.entity_id
_entity_poly.type
_entity_poly.pdbx_seq_one_letter_code
_entity_poly.pdbx_strand_id
1 'polypeptide(L)'
;MTREVEFPGRLRIRAGGQQEQARSSLPDWGVYADTCWSTWPGEMLEWPDFGVPADDDRVLAAIVGAIGRARDGQDVLVGCRGGVGRTGTILAVIAIGTGVPPDQARAWVRHRYHPAAVETDEQARWVLDVAGQDTRLLQLGDEARRREIRKMTACLRDQAEAALVAGDPLPILVWAIPGELAITQRPLRAHPDPGFGASRQSLPEDARPAIDAWIDDLKSQGIRSVIVLTSDKELAHYDAPTGRDGGLLQIYRDAGLEVLAKPADDPAHDVTAAAAFKAAVDDIAADVASELEQLRRPAVMQCSAAIDRSPPVAARVAFHAQVTPGWLEGEA
;
A
#
# COMPACT_ATOMS: atom_id res chain seq x y z
N MET A 1 -24.91 3.58 17.49
CA MET A 1 -23.57 3.68 18.11
C MET A 1 -22.68 4.37 17.11
N THR A 2 -21.70 5.13 17.58
CA THR A 2 -20.68 5.75 16.74
C THR A 2 -19.92 4.67 15.96
N ARG A 3 -19.45 5.02 14.77
CA ARG A 3 -18.68 4.09 13.91
C ARG A 3 -17.20 4.28 14.18
N GLU A 4 -16.46 3.20 14.29
CA GLU A 4 -15.00 3.25 14.28
C GLU A 4 -14.51 3.28 12.84
N VAL A 5 -13.60 4.21 12.53
CA VAL A 5 -12.93 4.32 11.23
C VAL A 5 -11.46 3.97 11.46
N GLU A 6 -10.98 2.92 10.77
CA GLU A 6 -9.57 2.54 10.77
C GLU A 6 -8.87 3.16 9.55
N PHE A 7 -7.85 3.97 9.83
CA PHE A 7 -7.04 4.69 8.87
C PHE A 7 -5.74 3.92 8.54
N PRO A 8 -5.01 4.30 7.47
CA PRO A 8 -3.68 3.75 7.20
C PRO A 8 -2.76 3.83 8.43
N GLY A 9 -1.96 2.78 8.63
CA GLY A 9 -1.13 2.64 9.84
C GLY A 9 -1.91 2.28 11.10
N ARG A 10 -3.16 1.80 10.97
CA ARG A 10 -4.03 1.29 12.05
C ARG A 10 -4.45 2.33 13.09
N LEU A 11 -4.44 3.62 12.72
CA LEU A 11 -5.02 4.66 13.56
C LEU A 11 -6.55 4.50 13.59
N ARG A 12 -7.16 4.51 14.77
CA ARG A 12 -8.62 4.33 14.93
C ARG A 12 -9.22 5.58 15.55
N ILE A 13 -10.33 6.03 14.97
CA ILE A 13 -11.10 7.18 15.45
C ILE A 13 -12.58 6.86 15.37
N ARG A 14 -13.34 7.22 16.42
CA ARG A 14 -14.79 7.11 16.41
C ARG A 14 -15.41 8.31 15.70
N ALA A 15 -16.50 8.08 14.98
CA ALA A 15 -17.21 9.12 14.26
C ALA A 15 -18.73 8.93 14.35
N GLY A 16 -19.48 10.02 14.41
CA GLY A 16 -20.94 9.95 14.39
C GLY A 16 -21.67 11.28 14.41
N GLY A 17 -23.00 11.19 14.56
CA GLY A 17 -23.92 12.31 14.74
C GLY A 17 -24.68 12.25 16.07
N GLN A 18 -25.64 13.15 16.24
CA GLN A 18 -26.46 13.30 17.44
C GLN A 18 -27.24 12.01 17.78
N GLN A 19 -27.68 11.25 16.77
CA GLN A 19 -28.39 9.99 17.00
C GLN A 19 -27.47 8.91 17.57
N GLU A 20 -26.23 8.83 17.09
CA GLU A 20 -25.22 7.91 17.60
C GLU A 20 -24.74 8.29 18.99
N GLN A 21 -24.58 9.59 19.25
CA GLN A 21 -24.18 10.16 20.55
C GLN A 21 -25.03 9.61 21.70
N ALA A 22 -26.35 9.58 21.53
CA ALA A 22 -27.30 9.10 22.54
C ALA A 22 -27.13 7.61 22.92
N ARG A 23 -26.35 6.85 22.12
CA ARG A 23 -26.14 5.41 22.29
C ARG A 23 -24.65 5.06 22.43
N SER A 24 -23.79 6.03 22.68
CA SER A 24 -22.34 5.87 22.72
C SER A 24 -21.75 6.28 24.07
N SER A 25 -20.61 5.68 24.43
CA SER A 25 -19.79 6.11 25.56
C SER A 25 -19.01 7.38 25.25
N LEU A 26 -18.73 8.17 26.30
CA LEU A 26 -17.84 9.33 26.24
C LEU A 26 -16.45 8.92 25.73
N PRO A 27 -15.83 9.71 24.84
CA PRO A 27 -14.43 9.56 24.47
C PRO A 27 -13.52 10.15 25.56
N ASP A 28 -12.22 9.90 25.46
CA ASP A 28 -11.23 10.65 26.22
C ASP A 28 -11.18 12.11 25.74
N TRP A 29 -11.38 12.32 24.44
CA TRP A 29 -11.35 13.64 23.80
C TRP A 29 -12.02 13.63 22.42
N GLY A 30 -12.39 14.79 21.87
CA GLY A 30 -12.95 14.85 20.52
C GLY A 30 -12.88 16.19 19.80
N VAL A 31 -13.22 16.17 18.51
CA VAL A 31 -13.36 17.36 17.65
C VAL A 31 -14.78 17.42 17.13
N TYR A 32 -15.48 18.51 17.44
CA TYR A 32 -16.90 18.64 17.17
C TYR A 32 -17.21 19.86 16.33
N ALA A 33 -18.02 19.66 15.30
CA ALA A 33 -18.47 20.71 14.40
C ALA A 33 -19.91 21.16 14.69
N ASP A 34 -20.51 20.77 15.82
CA ASP A 34 -21.90 21.11 16.16
C ASP A 34 -22.18 21.05 17.67
N THR A 35 -23.01 21.98 18.17
CA THR A 35 -23.25 22.16 19.61
C THR A 35 -23.97 21.01 20.30
N CYS A 36 -24.55 20.06 19.55
CA CYS A 36 -25.07 18.81 20.14
C CYS A 36 -24.00 18.04 20.93
N TRP A 37 -22.71 18.24 20.63
CA TRP A 37 -21.58 17.63 21.34
C TRP A 37 -21.02 18.45 22.51
N SER A 38 -21.63 19.59 22.86
CA SER A 38 -21.08 20.58 23.82
C SER A 38 -20.84 20.06 25.25
N THR A 39 -21.45 18.94 25.63
CA THR A 39 -21.28 18.31 26.94
C THR A 39 -20.17 17.25 26.97
N TRP A 40 -19.59 16.91 25.81
CA TRP A 40 -18.56 15.87 25.68
C TRP A 40 -17.16 16.49 25.73
N PRO A 41 -16.15 15.78 26.26
CA PRO A 41 -14.78 16.30 26.29
C PRO A 41 -14.26 16.50 24.87
N GLY A 42 -13.66 17.65 24.60
CA GLY A 42 -13.10 17.98 23.29
C GLY A 42 -13.18 19.45 22.92
N GLU A 43 -12.91 19.73 21.65
CA GLU A 43 -12.98 21.06 21.07
C GLU A 43 -14.24 21.22 20.21
N MET A 44 -15.00 22.28 20.49
CA MET A 44 -16.11 22.72 19.64
C MET A 44 -15.58 23.73 18.63
N LEU A 45 -15.73 23.42 17.35
CA LEU A 45 -15.29 24.23 16.22
C LEU A 45 -16.43 25.05 15.65
N GLU A 46 -16.11 26.27 15.23
CA GLU A 46 -17.03 27.12 14.47
C GLU A 46 -17.08 26.63 13.02
N TRP A 47 -18.10 25.84 12.71
CA TRP A 47 -18.26 25.22 11.41
C TRP A 47 -19.72 25.29 10.96
N PRO A 48 -20.07 26.28 10.10
CA PRO A 48 -21.40 26.44 9.54
C PRO A 48 -21.92 25.16 8.89
N ASP A 49 -23.22 24.91 9.02
CA ASP A 49 -23.82 23.72 8.40
C ASP A 49 -23.70 23.78 6.87
N PHE A 50 -23.41 22.64 6.24
CA PHE A 50 -23.08 22.49 4.82
C PHE A 50 -21.84 23.27 4.30
N GLY A 51 -21.26 24.15 5.11
CA GLY A 51 -20.12 24.97 4.72
C GLY A 51 -18.77 24.37 5.09
N VAL A 52 -17.77 25.25 5.05
CA VAL A 52 -16.37 25.02 5.43
C VAL A 52 -16.07 25.73 6.77
N PRO A 53 -14.94 25.46 7.44
CA PRO A 53 -14.57 26.14 8.67
C PRO A 53 -14.60 27.67 8.57
N ALA A 54 -14.96 28.34 9.67
CA ALA A 54 -14.82 29.79 9.77
C ALA A 54 -13.37 30.23 10.03
N ASP A 55 -12.58 29.34 10.64
CA ASP A 55 -11.16 29.53 10.96
C ASP A 55 -10.40 28.26 10.58
N ASP A 56 -9.77 28.31 9.40
CA ASP A 56 -9.07 27.16 8.82
C ASP A 56 -7.93 26.67 9.73
N ASP A 57 -7.09 27.58 10.24
CA ASP A 57 -5.92 27.18 11.03
C ASP A 57 -6.33 26.55 12.36
N ARG A 58 -7.34 27.10 13.03
CA ARG A 58 -7.86 26.53 14.28
C ARG A 58 -8.40 25.12 14.07
N VAL A 59 -9.17 24.90 12.99
CA VAL A 59 -9.72 23.57 12.68
C VAL A 59 -8.62 22.58 12.34
N LEU A 60 -7.66 22.97 11.49
CA LEU A 60 -6.55 22.08 11.11
C LEU A 60 -5.66 21.75 12.30
N ALA A 61 -5.38 22.71 13.19
CA ALA A 61 -4.65 22.49 14.44
C ALA A 61 -5.37 21.51 15.38
N ALA A 62 -6.69 21.66 15.55
CA ALA A 62 -7.49 20.74 16.35
C ALA A 62 -7.47 19.31 15.78
N ILE A 63 -7.56 19.16 14.45
CA ILE A 63 -7.51 17.86 13.77
C ILE A 63 -6.11 17.22 13.87
N VAL A 64 -5.04 18.01 13.73
CA VAL A 64 -3.66 17.55 13.98
C VAL A 64 -3.50 17.06 15.43
N GLY A 65 -4.06 17.80 16.39
CA GLY A 65 -4.12 17.39 17.80
C GLY A 65 -4.87 16.08 18.00
N ALA A 66 -6.00 15.90 17.30
CA ALA A 66 -6.79 14.67 17.30
C ALA A 66 -5.97 13.45 16.85
N ILE A 67 -5.21 13.61 15.75
CA ILE A 67 -4.31 12.56 15.24
C ILE A 67 -3.25 12.20 16.29
N GLY A 68 -2.62 13.19 16.92
CA GLY A 68 -1.63 12.98 17.97
C GLY A 68 -2.19 12.17 19.14
N ARG A 69 -3.33 12.60 19.68
CA ARG A 69 -4.02 11.92 20.79
C ARG A 69 -4.40 10.48 20.48
N ALA A 70 -4.94 10.24 19.29
CA ALA A 70 -5.31 8.90 18.85
C ALA A 70 -4.06 8.00 18.69
N ARG A 71 -2.92 8.54 18.22
CA ARG A 71 -1.64 7.81 18.17
C ARG A 71 -1.10 7.47 19.56
N ASP A 72 -1.36 8.32 20.54
CA ASP A 72 -1.00 8.09 21.95
C ASP A 72 -1.96 7.12 22.66
N GLY A 73 -2.94 6.56 21.94
CA GLY A 73 -3.85 5.54 22.43
C GLY A 73 -5.10 6.08 23.12
N GLN A 74 -5.38 7.40 23.03
CA GLN A 74 -6.63 7.96 23.52
C GLN A 74 -7.81 7.57 22.61
N ASP A 75 -8.96 7.31 23.21
CA ASP A 75 -10.23 7.18 22.47
C ASP A 75 -10.67 8.56 21.97
N VAL A 76 -10.46 8.81 20.67
CA VAL A 76 -10.79 10.08 20.01
C VAL A 76 -12.06 9.94 19.19
N LEU A 77 -12.96 10.92 19.33
CA LEU A 77 -14.21 10.99 18.57
C LEU A 77 -14.34 12.28 17.76
N VAL A 78 -14.87 12.17 16.54
CA VAL A 78 -15.21 13.33 15.71
C VAL A 78 -16.69 13.32 15.35
N GLY A 79 -17.31 14.50 15.31
CA GLY A 79 -18.76 14.56 15.10
C GLY A 79 -19.31 15.92 14.69
N CYS A 80 -20.37 15.90 13.90
CA CYS A 80 -21.27 17.03 13.66
C CYS A 80 -22.69 16.59 14.03
N ARG A 81 -23.72 17.38 13.72
CA ARG A 81 -25.09 16.96 14.03
C ARG A 81 -25.52 15.70 13.31
N GLY A 82 -25.28 15.63 12.00
CA GLY A 82 -25.73 14.54 11.15
C GLY A 82 -24.77 13.36 11.06
N GLY A 83 -23.50 13.53 11.44
CA GLY A 83 -22.50 12.47 11.28
C GLY A 83 -22.13 12.16 9.83
N VAL A 84 -22.34 13.07 8.88
CA VAL A 84 -22.13 12.80 7.44
C VAL A 84 -21.20 13.81 6.79
N GLY A 85 -21.68 15.02 6.48
CA GLY A 85 -20.90 16.05 5.77
C GLY A 85 -19.66 16.51 6.52
N ARG A 86 -19.84 17.38 7.54
CA ARG A 86 -18.74 17.94 8.36
C ARG A 86 -17.91 16.87 9.07
N THR A 87 -18.55 15.82 9.60
CA THR A 87 -17.83 14.65 10.16
C THR A 87 -16.96 13.98 9.10
N GLY A 88 -17.50 13.74 7.90
CA GLY A 88 -16.76 13.20 6.76
C GLY A 88 -15.62 14.11 6.33
N THR A 89 -15.78 15.43 6.40
CA THR A 89 -14.72 16.40 6.12
C THR A 89 -13.58 16.29 7.14
N ILE A 90 -13.88 16.24 8.44
CA ILE A 90 -12.87 16.00 9.47
C ILE A 90 -12.13 14.68 9.22
N LEU A 91 -12.86 13.60 8.93
CA LEU A 91 -12.27 12.29 8.62
C LEU A 91 -11.39 12.32 7.35
N ALA A 92 -11.77 13.09 6.32
CA ALA A 92 -10.96 13.26 5.11
C ALA A 92 -9.63 13.97 5.42
N VAL A 93 -9.65 15.01 6.27
CA VAL A 93 -8.42 15.68 6.74
C VAL A 93 -7.52 14.72 7.54
N ILE A 94 -8.12 13.86 8.37
CA ILE A 94 -7.38 12.82 9.10
C ILE A 94 -6.78 11.79 8.15
N ALA A 95 -7.49 11.43 7.08
CA ALA A 95 -6.99 10.54 6.03
C ALA A 95 -5.71 11.12 5.40
N ILE A 96 -5.69 12.43 5.12
CA ILE A 96 -4.48 13.12 4.63
C ILE A 96 -3.34 12.99 5.63
N GLY A 97 -3.58 13.32 6.91
CA GLY A 97 -2.58 13.21 7.99
C GLY A 97 -2.13 11.78 8.32
N THR A 98 -2.74 10.77 7.69
CA THR A 98 -2.36 9.35 7.81
C THR A 98 -1.79 8.77 6.50
N GLY A 99 -1.68 9.58 5.44
CA GLY A 99 -0.97 9.24 4.21
C GLY A 99 -1.87 8.95 3.00
N VAL A 100 -3.17 9.22 3.09
CA VAL A 100 -4.05 9.24 1.91
C VAL A 100 -3.78 10.51 1.10
N PRO A 101 -3.58 10.43 -0.24
CA PRO A 101 -3.43 11.62 -1.07
C PRO A 101 -4.63 12.57 -0.97
N PRO A 102 -4.42 13.91 -0.93
CA PRO A 102 -5.52 14.87 -0.77
C PRO A 102 -6.64 14.75 -1.81
N ASP A 103 -6.28 14.47 -3.06
CA ASP A 103 -7.21 14.25 -4.19
C ASP A 103 -8.03 12.96 -4.04
N GLN A 104 -7.55 11.98 -3.26
CA GLN A 104 -8.24 10.72 -2.97
C GLN A 104 -9.05 10.77 -1.67
N ALA A 105 -8.79 11.73 -0.78
CA ALA A 105 -9.33 11.75 0.58
C ALA A 105 -10.86 11.68 0.65
N ARG A 106 -11.57 12.37 -0.27
CA ARG A 106 -13.05 12.31 -0.37
C ARG A 106 -13.54 10.92 -0.75
N ALA A 107 -12.97 10.33 -1.80
CA ALA A 107 -13.34 9.00 -2.24
C ALA A 107 -13.07 7.97 -1.13
N TRP A 108 -11.94 8.13 -0.43
CA TRP A 108 -11.53 7.25 0.67
C TRP A 108 -12.52 7.27 1.83
N VAL A 109 -12.88 8.45 2.33
CA VAL A 109 -13.84 8.53 3.43
C VAL A 109 -15.24 8.06 2.99
N ARG A 110 -15.62 8.26 1.73
CA ARG A 110 -16.90 7.76 1.23
C ARG A 110 -17.00 6.25 1.23
N HIS A 111 -15.92 5.60 0.81
CA HIS A 111 -15.82 4.15 0.77
C HIS A 111 -15.69 3.54 2.18
N ARG A 112 -14.96 4.18 3.10
CA ARG A 112 -14.67 3.61 4.44
C ARG A 112 -15.61 4.03 5.56
N TYR A 113 -16.36 5.11 5.41
CA TYR A 113 -17.22 5.64 6.47
C TYR A 113 -18.68 5.78 6.06
N HIS A 114 -18.95 6.62 5.06
CA HIS A 114 -20.32 6.92 4.63
C HIS A 114 -20.36 7.41 3.17
N PRO A 115 -21.19 6.85 2.28
CA PRO A 115 -21.17 7.17 0.85
C PRO A 115 -21.44 8.65 0.52
N ALA A 116 -22.14 9.37 1.41
CA ALA A 116 -22.38 10.82 1.30
C ALA A 116 -21.42 11.71 2.11
N ALA A 117 -20.35 11.15 2.70
CA ALA A 117 -19.33 11.93 3.41
C ALA A 117 -18.71 13.00 2.51
N VAL A 118 -18.31 14.15 3.09
CA VAL A 118 -17.88 15.36 2.34
C VAL A 118 -18.97 15.75 1.35
N GLU A 119 -20.02 16.32 1.92
CA GLU A 119 -21.35 16.36 1.30
C GLU A 119 -21.42 17.40 0.19
N THR A 120 -20.75 18.55 0.38
CA THR A 120 -20.76 19.66 -0.58
C THR A 120 -19.46 19.73 -1.38
N ASP A 121 -19.54 20.29 -2.58
CA ASP A 121 -18.35 20.55 -3.40
C ASP A 121 -17.45 21.64 -2.80
N GLU A 122 -18.00 22.51 -1.96
CA GLU A 122 -17.23 23.49 -1.20
C GLU A 122 -16.35 22.79 -0.16
N GLN A 123 -16.90 21.80 0.57
CA GLN A 123 -16.11 20.96 1.49
C GLN A 123 -15.06 20.16 0.73
N ALA A 124 -15.39 19.60 -0.44
CA ALA A 124 -14.44 18.85 -1.26
C ALA A 124 -13.27 19.74 -1.73
N ARG A 125 -13.56 20.95 -2.21
CA ARG A 125 -12.54 21.94 -2.58
C ARG A 125 -11.71 22.37 -1.38
N TRP A 126 -12.32 22.62 -0.23
CA TRP A 126 -11.58 22.97 0.99
C TRP A 126 -10.63 21.86 1.45
N VAL A 127 -11.03 20.59 1.36
CA VAL A 127 -10.14 19.45 1.67
C VAL A 127 -8.94 19.43 0.73
N LEU A 128 -9.13 19.70 -0.56
CA LEU A 128 -8.05 19.65 -1.55
C LEU A 128 -7.14 20.89 -1.49
N ASP A 129 -7.74 22.08 -1.49
CA ASP A 129 -7.07 23.35 -1.74
C ASP A 129 -6.55 24.01 -0.45
N VAL A 130 -7.12 23.66 0.71
CA VAL A 130 -6.71 24.19 2.02
C VAL A 130 -6.04 23.10 2.85
N ALA A 131 -6.79 22.06 3.24
CA ALA A 131 -6.23 21.00 4.08
C ALA A 131 -5.13 20.20 3.36
N GLY A 132 -5.29 19.98 2.04
CA GLY A 132 -4.31 19.33 1.17
C GLY A 132 -3.04 20.15 0.92
N GLN A 133 -2.99 21.41 1.35
CA GLN A 133 -1.81 22.28 1.28
C GLN A 133 -1.21 22.56 2.66
N ASP A 134 -1.85 22.11 3.75
CA ASP A 134 -1.34 22.32 5.11
C ASP A 134 -0.08 21.48 5.37
N THR A 135 1.01 22.18 5.68
CA THR A 135 2.34 21.55 5.82
C THR A 135 2.41 20.58 7.00
N ARG A 136 1.65 20.81 8.07
CA ARG A 136 1.64 19.92 9.26
C ARG A 136 0.99 18.59 8.89
N LEU A 137 -0.15 18.65 8.21
CA LEU A 137 -0.87 17.46 7.74
C LEU A 137 -0.07 16.68 6.71
N LEU A 138 0.48 17.37 5.71
CA LEU A 138 1.30 16.73 4.69
C LEU A 138 2.52 16.05 5.31
N GLN A 139 3.22 16.71 6.25
CA GLN A 139 4.33 16.11 6.97
C GLN A 139 3.90 14.86 7.76
N LEU A 140 2.77 14.92 8.48
CA LEU A 140 2.24 13.78 9.24
C LEU A 140 1.88 12.59 8.33
N GLY A 141 1.27 12.88 7.19
CA GLY A 141 0.90 11.87 6.18
C GLY A 141 2.12 11.22 5.57
N ASP A 142 3.12 12.01 5.22
CA ASP A 142 4.42 11.58 4.71
C ASP A 142 5.16 10.67 5.69
N GLU A 143 5.21 11.06 6.96
CA GLU A 143 5.84 10.27 8.02
C GLU A 143 5.08 8.96 8.27
N ALA A 144 3.75 8.99 8.24
CA ALA A 144 2.90 7.80 8.37
C ALA A 144 3.12 6.83 7.21
N ARG A 145 3.07 7.32 5.96
CA ARG A 145 3.35 6.57 4.74
C ARG A 145 4.73 5.92 4.80
N ARG A 146 5.78 6.71 5.08
CA ARG A 146 7.15 6.18 5.18
C ARG A 146 7.30 5.13 6.27
N ARG A 147 6.67 5.30 7.43
CA ARG A 147 6.72 4.33 8.53
C ARG A 147 6.05 3.02 8.14
N GLU A 148 4.86 3.08 7.53
CA GLU A 148 4.12 1.87 7.17
C GLU A 148 4.82 1.11 6.04
N ILE A 149 5.27 1.80 4.98
CA ILE A 149 6.04 1.18 3.90
C ILE A 149 7.30 0.49 4.44
N ARG A 150 8.05 1.14 5.35
CA ARG A 150 9.23 0.50 5.96
C ARG A 150 8.88 -0.76 6.73
N LYS A 151 7.80 -0.74 7.51
CA LYS A 151 7.33 -1.90 8.27
C LYS A 151 6.91 -3.04 7.36
N MET A 152 6.12 -2.75 6.32
CA MET A 152 5.71 -3.74 5.31
C MET A 152 6.91 -4.32 4.57
N THR A 153 7.86 -3.47 4.16
CA THR A 153 9.10 -3.89 3.50
C THR A 153 9.89 -4.86 4.37
N ALA A 154 10.08 -4.53 5.65
CA ALA A 154 10.79 -5.41 6.59
C ALA A 154 10.07 -6.76 6.76
N CYS A 155 8.75 -6.74 6.96
CA CYS A 155 7.97 -7.96 7.11
C CYS A 155 8.01 -8.87 5.87
N LEU A 156 7.97 -8.29 4.66
CA LEU A 156 8.12 -9.02 3.40
C LEU A 156 9.51 -9.61 3.26
N ARG A 157 10.54 -8.82 3.61
CA ARG A 157 11.94 -9.27 3.58
C ARG A 157 12.18 -10.44 4.52
N ASP A 158 11.76 -10.34 5.78
CA ASP A 158 11.97 -11.39 6.79
C ASP A 158 11.36 -12.73 6.32
N GLN A 159 10.18 -12.69 5.72
CA GLN A 159 9.52 -13.87 5.16
C GLN A 159 10.24 -14.41 3.91
N ALA A 160 10.69 -13.54 3.00
CA ALA A 160 11.43 -13.94 1.81
C ALA A 160 12.82 -14.52 2.15
N GLU A 161 13.49 -13.98 3.17
CA GLU A 161 14.75 -14.51 3.68
C GLU A 161 14.56 -15.90 4.31
N ALA A 162 13.51 -16.08 5.10
CA ALA A 162 13.17 -17.40 5.65
C ALA A 162 12.90 -18.43 4.53
N ALA A 163 12.19 -18.03 3.48
CA ALA A 163 11.96 -18.87 2.29
C ALA A 163 13.26 -19.24 1.57
N LEU A 164 14.19 -18.29 1.41
CA LEU A 164 15.48 -18.54 0.78
C LEU A 164 16.35 -19.50 1.60
N VAL A 165 16.36 -19.36 2.93
CA VAL A 165 17.12 -20.22 3.85
C VAL A 165 16.57 -21.64 3.88
N ALA A 166 15.26 -21.83 3.70
CA ALA A 166 14.65 -23.15 3.62
C ALA A 166 15.19 -23.99 2.45
N GLY A 167 15.69 -23.34 1.39
CA GLY A 167 16.32 -24.01 0.26
C GLY A 167 15.31 -24.77 -0.62
N ASP A 168 14.08 -24.28 -0.72
CA ASP A 168 13.03 -24.94 -1.51
C ASP A 168 13.30 -24.75 -3.02
N PRO A 169 13.31 -25.82 -3.83
CA PRO A 169 13.45 -25.71 -5.28
C PRO A 169 12.25 -25.05 -5.96
N LEU A 170 11.08 -24.95 -5.31
CA LEU A 170 9.83 -24.39 -5.83
C LEU A 170 9.57 -22.96 -5.33
N PRO A 171 8.69 -22.18 -5.98
CA PRO A 171 8.38 -20.81 -5.55
C PRO A 171 7.67 -20.79 -4.20
N ILE A 172 8.18 -19.95 -3.30
CA ILE A 172 7.48 -19.60 -2.05
C ILE A 172 6.88 -18.22 -2.24
N LEU A 173 5.56 -18.12 -2.07
CA LEU A 173 4.82 -16.88 -2.21
C LEU A 173 4.72 -16.15 -0.88
N VAL A 174 5.28 -14.93 -0.83
CA VAL A 174 5.11 -14.01 0.30
C VAL A 174 4.15 -12.90 -0.13
N TRP A 175 2.96 -12.85 0.46
CA TRP A 175 1.88 -11.96 0.02
C TRP A 175 2.06 -10.54 0.55
N ALA A 176 2.29 -9.58 -0.36
CA ALA A 176 2.23 -8.16 -0.05
C ALA A 176 0.79 -7.65 0.00
N ILE A 177 -0.06 -8.23 -0.87
CA ILE A 177 -1.50 -8.03 -0.88
C ILE A 177 -2.12 -9.44 -0.97
N PRO A 178 -2.79 -9.93 0.08
CA PRO A 178 -3.34 -11.28 0.09
C PRO A 178 -4.22 -11.58 -1.12
N GLY A 179 -3.87 -12.64 -1.87
CA GLY A 179 -4.61 -13.09 -3.05
C GLY A 179 -4.42 -12.25 -4.32
N GLU A 180 -3.67 -11.14 -4.26
CA GLU A 180 -3.58 -10.19 -5.37
C GLU A 180 -2.14 -10.00 -5.86
N LEU A 181 -1.20 -9.76 -4.93
CA LEU A 181 0.21 -9.52 -5.23
C LEU A 181 1.11 -10.21 -4.21
N ALA A 182 1.88 -11.19 -4.68
CA ALA A 182 2.95 -11.83 -3.92
C ALA A 182 4.33 -11.40 -4.42
N ILE A 183 5.36 -11.66 -3.62
CA ILE A 183 6.76 -11.68 -4.05
C ILE A 183 7.32 -13.10 -3.99
N THR A 184 8.28 -13.42 -4.86
CA THR A 184 8.99 -14.69 -4.85
C THR A 184 10.39 -14.56 -5.48
N GLN A 185 11.28 -15.49 -5.18
CA GLN A 185 12.62 -15.61 -5.76
C GLN A 185 12.54 -16.01 -7.25
N ARG A 186 13.53 -15.63 -8.08
CA ARG A 186 13.59 -16.15 -9.46
C ARG A 186 13.76 -17.68 -9.49
N PRO A 187 13.39 -18.36 -10.60
CA PRO A 187 13.50 -19.82 -10.71
C PRO A 187 14.87 -20.33 -10.30
N LEU A 188 14.87 -21.35 -9.45
CA LEU A 188 16.06 -22.04 -8.93
C LEU A 188 17.00 -21.21 -8.03
N ARG A 189 16.68 -19.96 -7.69
CA ARG A 189 17.55 -19.15 -6.82
C ARG A 189 17.75 -19.73 -5.42
N ALA A 190 16.71 -20.37 -4.88
CA ALA A 190 16.74 -21.05 -3.58
C ALA A 190 17.05 -22.55 -3.71
N HIS A 191 17.33 -23.05 -4.92
CA HIS A 191 17.54 -24.48 -5.13
C HIS A 191 18.74 -24.98 -4.32
N PRO A 192 18.64 -26.14 -3.64
CA PRO A 192 19.67 -26.61 -2.71
C PRO A 192 20.93 -27.10 -3.44
N ASP A 193 20.79 -27.47 -4.71
CA ASP A 193 21.94 -27.78 -5.58
C ASP A 193 22.77 -26.50 -5.87
N PRO A 194 24.06 -26.46 -5.49
CA PRO A 194 24.93 -25.32 -5.74
C PRO A 194 25.14 -25.03 -7.23
N GLY A 195 24.89 -25.99 -8.12
CA GLY A 195 24.91 -25.80 -9.57
C GLY A 195 23.81 -24.88 -10.09
N PHE A 196 22.73 -24.66 -9.32
CA PHE A 196 21.61 -23.81 -9.70
C PHE A 196 21.44 -22.56 -8.81
N GLY A 197 21.61 -22.69 -7.48
CA GLY A 197 21.25 -21.65 -6.50
C GLY A 197 22.18 -20.44 -6.39
N ALA A 198 23.28 -20.38 -7.16
CA ALA A 198 24.30 -19.33 -7.03
C ALA A 198 23.90 -18.00 -7.71
N SER A 199 24.15 -16.87 -7.04
CA SER A 199 23.72 -15.53 -7.49
C SER A 199 24.45 -14.98 -8.72
N ARG A 200 25.62 -15.52 -9.08
CA ARG A 200 26.49 -15.00 -10.16
C ARG A 200 26.87 -16.04 -11.21
N GLN A 201 26.18 -17.18 -11.23
CA GLN A 201 26.50 -18.28 -12.11
C GLN A 201 25.40 -18.42 -13.17
N SER A 202 25.80 -18.60 -14.43
CA SER A 202 24.86 -19.03 -15.46
C SER A 202 24.42 -20.46 -15.19
N LEU A 203 23.13 -20.71 -15.37
CA LEU A 203 22.57 -22.03 -15.20
C LEU A 203 23.06 -22.97 -16.31
N PRO A 204 23.29 -24.25 -16.01
CA PRO A 204 23.67 -25.24 -17.02
C PRO A 204 22.47 -25.55 -17.96
N GLU A 205 22.75 -26.12 -19.14
CA GLU A 205 21.72 -26.44 -20.13
C GLU A 205 20.64 -27.41 -19.61
N ASP A 206 21.03 -28.32 -18.71
CA ASP A 206 20.14 -29.31 -18.10
C ASP A 206 19.25 -28.75 -16.97
N ALA A 207 19.36 -27.46 -16.64
CA ALA A 207 18.49 -26.80 -15.66
C ALA A 207 17.04 -26.59 -16.15
N ARG A 208 16.78 -26.75 -17.45
CA ARG A 208 15.47 -26.46 -18.06
C ARG A 208 14.29 -27.19 -17.40
N PRO A 209 14.32 -28.51 -17.15
CA PRO A 209 13.20 -29.18 -16.51
C PRO A 209 12.87 -28.66 -15.11
N ALA A 210 13.88 -28.20 -14.36
CA ALA A 210 13.66 -27.61 -13.04
C ALA A 210 13.05 -26.21 -13.14
N ILE A 211 13.43 -25.42 -14.16
CA ILE A 211 12.77 -24.13 -14.46
C ILE A 211 11.29 -24.36 -14.81
N ASP A 212 10.99 -25.33 -15.66
CA ASP A 212 9.61 -25.64 -16.05
C ASP A 212 8.78 -26.09 -14.84
N ALA A 213 9.33 -26.96 -13.98
CA ALA A 213 8.68 -27.40 -12.76
C ALA A 213 8.39 -26.23 -11.81
N TRP A 214 9.31 -25.28 -11.69
CA TRP A 214 9.10 -24.05 -10.91
C TRP A 214 7.95 -23.20 -11.48
N ILE A 215 7.87 -23.06 -12.80
CA ILE A 215 6.81 -22.29 -13.49
C ILE A 215 5.44 -22.98 -13.35
N ASP A 216 5.40 -24.29 -13.50
CA ASP A 216 4.18 -25.07 -13.35
C ASP A 216 3.66 -25.03 -11.91
N ASP A 217 4.55 -25.10 -10.92
CA ASP A 217 4.18 -24.93 -9.52
C ASP A 217 3.61 -23.53 -9.25
N LEU A 218 4.27 -22.48 -9.76
CA LEU A 218 3.77 -21.10 -9.67
C LEU A 218 2.34 -20.97 -10.20
N LYS A 219 2.05 -21.59 -11.36
CA LYS A 219 0.71 -21.61 -11.97
C LYS A 219 -0.28 -22.45 -11.16
N SER A 220 0.17 -23.55 -10.56
CA SER A 220 -0.65 -24.41 -9.70
C SER A 220 -1.11 -23.68 -8.43
N GLN A 221 -0.29 -22.74 -7.93
CA GLN A 221 -0.63 -21.81 -6.84
C GLN A 221 -1.58 -20.69 -7.29
N GLY A 222 -2.07 -20.71 -8.53
CA GLY A 222 -3.10 -19.80 -9.05
C GLY A 222 -2.56 -18.54 -9.71
N ILE A 223 -1.24 -18.30 -9.72
CA ILE A 223 -0.63 -17.11 -10.32
C ILE A 223 -0.95 -17.05 -11.82
N ARG A 224 -1.25 -15.83 -12.29
CA ARG A 224 -1.61 -15.51 -13.68
C ARG A 224 -0.63 -14.56 -14.36
N SER A 225 0.07 -13.75 -13.57
CA SER A 225 1.02 -12.74 -14.06
C SER A 225 2.33 -12.74 -13.28
N VAL A 226 3.42 -12.43 -13.96
CA VAL A 226 4.76 -12.27 -13.38
C VAL A 226 5.29 -10.87 -13.68
N ILE A 227 5.64 -10.14 -12.63
CA ILE A 227 6.29 -8.84 -12.66
C ILE A 227 7.78 -9.06 -12.41
N VAL A 228 8.61 -8.74 -13.39
CA VAL A 228 10.05 -9.06 -13.37
C VAL A 228 10.87 -7.80 -13.14
N LEU A 229 11.40 -7.67 -11.93
CA LEU A 229 12.38 -6.65 -11.53
C LEU A 229 13.83 -7.13 -11.66
N THR A 230 14.03 -8.41 -11.98
CA THR A 230 15.34 -9.01 -12.24
C THR A 230 16.06 -8.23 -13.35
N SER A 231 17.35 -7.93 -13.14
CA SER A 231 18.13 -7.14 -14.11
C SER A 231 18.43 -7.97 -15.36
N ASP A 232 18.73 -7.30 -16.48
CA ASP A 232 19.08 -7.98 -17.73
C ASP A 232 20.29 -8.91 -17.58
N LYS A 233 21.27 -8.52 -16.75
CA LYS A 233 22.45 -9.35 -16.42
C LYS A 233 22.06 -10.65 -15.72
N GLU A 234 21.08 -10.59 -14.83
CA GLU A 234 20.61 -11.76 -14.10
C GLU A 234 19.69 -12.63 -14.94
N LEU A 235 18.92 -12.03 -15.87
CA LEU A 235 18.14 -12.76 -16.86
C LEU A 235 19.03 -13.55 -17.83
N ALA A 236 20.19 -13.01 -18.19
CA ALA A 236 21.19 -13.69 -19.04
C ALA A 236 21.72 -14.99 -18.41
N HIS A 237 21.58 -15.20 -17.09
CA HIS A 237 21.93 -16.48 -16.46
C HIS A 237 21.06 -17.66 -16.94
N TYR A 238 19.92 -17.38 -17.60
CA TYR A 238 19.03 -18.39 -18.15
C TYR A 238 19.29 -18.67 -19.64
N ASP A 239 20.21 -17.97 -20.31
CA ASP A 239 20.39 -18.07 -21.77
C ASP A 239 20.79 -19.48 -22.23
N ALA A 240 21.63 -20.19 -21.47
CA ALA A 240 22.01 -21.56 -21.82
C ALA A 240 20.81 -22.54 -21.81
N PRO A 241 20.02 -22.66 -20.72
CA PRO A 241 18.86 -23.56 -20.70
C PRO A 241 17.63 -23.07 -21.48
N THR A 242 17.56 -21.79 -21.86
CA THR A 242 16.30 -21.19 -22.39
C THR A 242 16.47 -20.38 -23.67
N GLY A 243 17.69 -20.13 -24.14
CA GLY A 243 17.96 -19.20 -25.24
C GLY A 243 17.35 -19.63 -26.57
N ARG A 244 17.19 -20.95 -26.80
CA ARG A 244 16.49 -21.47 -28.00
C ARG A 244 15.00 -21.16 -28.01
N ASP A 245 14.42 -20.86 -26.85
CA ASP A 245 13.01 -20.54 -26.64
C ASP A 245 12.80 -19.03 -26.42
N GLY A 246 13.81 -18.19 -26.69
CA GLY A 246 13.70 -16.74 -26.51
C GLY A 246 13.95 -16.24 -25.09
N GLY A 247 14.50 -17.08 -24.20
CA GLY A 247 14.88 -16.70 -22.84
C GLY A 247 13.75 -16.88 -21.81
N LEU A 248 14.08 -16.68 -20.53
CA LEU A 248 13.15 -16.92 -19.41
C LEU A 248 11.82 -16.15 -19.54
N LEU A 249 11.87 -14.88 -19.98
CA LEU A 249 10.65 -14.07 -20.15
C LEU A 249 9.70 -14.67 -21.19
N GLN A 250 10.25 -15.23 -22.26
CA GLN A 250 9.44 -15.86 -23.30
C GLN A 250 8.85 -17.18 -22.80
N ILE A 251 9.61 -17.97 -22.04
CA ILE A 251 9.09 -19.20 -21.41
C ILE A 251 7.90 -18.91 -20.50
N TYR A 252 7.93 -17.83 -19.70
CA TYR A 252 6.75 -17.45 -18.91
C TYR A 252 5.52 -17.20 -19.79
N ARG A 253 5.69 -16.46 -20.90
CA ARG A 253 4.60 -16.17 -21.85
C ARG A 253 4.07 -17.43 -22.50
N ASP A 254 4.95 -18.31 -22.95
CA ASP A 254 4.59 -19.58 -23.58
C ASP A 254 3.88 -20.52 -22.58
N ALA A 255 4.21 -20.42 -21.29
CA ALA A 255 3.52 -21.12 -20.21
C ALA A 255 2.13 -20.53 -19.89
N GLY A 256 1.71 -19.44 -20.55
CA GLY A 256 0.42 -18.78 -20.41
C GLY A 256 0.36 -17.69 -19.34
N LEU A 257 1.50 -17.30 -18.77
CA LEU A 257 1.59 -16.19 -17.82
C LEU A 257 1.68 -14.86 -18.56
N GLU A 258 1.00 -13.85 -18.03
CA GLU A 258 1.22 -12.47 -18.47
C GLU A 258 2.51 -11.93 -17.85
N VAL A 259 3.32 -11.18 -18.61
CA VAL A 259 4.67 -10.79 -18.18
C VAL A 259 4.84 -9.28 -18.27
N LEU A 260 5.02 -8.65 -17.11
CA LEU A 260 5.43 -7.25 -17.00
C LEU A 260 6.92 -7.18 -16.65
N ALA A 261 7.78 -6.84 -17.61
CA ALA A 261 9.21 -6.68 -17.38
C ALA A 261 9.55 -5.22 -17.05
N LYS A 262 10.09 -4.98 -15.86
CA LYS A 262 10.58 -3.68 -15.37
C LYS A 262 11.97 -3.89 -14.73
N PRO A 263 12.97 -4.32 -15.51
CA PRO A 263 14.28 -4.72 -14.97
C PRO A 263 14.92 -3.57 -14.20
N ALA A 264 15.41 -3.86 -13.00
CA ALA A 264 16.10 -2.89 -12.16
C ALA A 264 17.44 -3.48 -11.67
N ASP A 265 18.50 -2.69 -11.72
CA ASP A 265 19.80 -3.07 -11.19
C ASP A 265 19.70 -3.38 -9.69
N ASP A 266 20.47 -4.38 -9.24
CA ASP A 266 20.46 -4.80 -7.85
C ASP A 266 21.13 -3.72 -6.96
N PRO A 267 20.41 -3.13 -5.98
CA PRO A 267 20.99 -2.13 -5.08
C PRO A 267 22.05 -2.72 -4.14
N ALA A 268 22.16 -4.04 -4.00
CA ALA A 268 23.21 -4.69 -3.22
C ALA A 268 24.57 -4.76 -3.97
N HIS A 269 24.62 -4.38 -5.25
CA HIS A 269 25.86 -4.39 -6.02
C HIS A 269 26.88 -3.34 -5.56
N ASP A 270 26.46 -2.07 -5.51
CA ASP A 270 27.29 -0.95 -5.07
C ASP A 270 26.45 0.27 -4.65
N VAL A 271 27.12 1.31 -4.13
CA VAL A 271 26.49 2.53 -3.62
C VAL A 271 25.75 3.31 -4.71
N THR A 272 26.22 3.26 -5.96
CA THR A 272 25.59 3.94 -7.10
C THR A 272 24.28 3.25 -7.46
N ALA A 273 24.28 1.92 -7.53
CA ALA A 273 23.07 1.13 -7.77
C ALA A 273 22.05 1.31 -6.63
N ALA A 274 22.51 1.34 -5.38
CA ALA A 274 21.65 1.61 -4.22
C ALA A 274 21.00 3.01 -4.30
N ALA A 275 21.77 4.04 -4.65
CA ALA A 275 21.27 5.40 -4.81
C ALA A 275 20.27 5.52 -5.98
N ALA A 276 20.59 4.90 -7.12
CA ALA A 276 19.72 4.88 -8.30
C ALA A 276 18.38 4.18 -8.00
N PHE A 277 18.42 3.00 -7.38
CA PHE A 277 17.20 2.29 -7.00
C PHE A 277 16.38 3.09 -5.97
N LYS A 278 17.03 3.68 -4.97
CA LYS A 278 16.34 4.53 -3.98
C LYS A 278 15.65 5.74 -4.63
N ALA A 279 16.24 6.31 -5.69
CA ALA A 279 15.63 7.41 -6.42
C ALA A 279 14.43 6.94 -7.29
N ALA A 280 14.50 5.73 -7.84
CA ALA A 280 13.50 5.22 -8.79
C ALA A 280 12.36 4.39 -8.14
N VAL A 281 12.52 3.91 -6.91
CA VAL A 281 11.61 2.92 -6.31
C VAL A 281 10.15 3.39 -6.19
N ASP A 282 9.92 4.69 -5.97
CA ASP A 282 8.57 5.25 -5.92
C ASP A 282 7.92 5.28 -7.31
N ASP A 283 8.67 5.65 -8.35
CA ASP A 283 8.20 5.64 -9.75
C ASP A 283 7.94 4.20 -10.24
N ILE A 284 8.85 3.27 -9.94
CA ILE A 284 8.67 1.85 -10.26
C ILE A 284 7.40 1.31 -9.60
N ALA A 285 7.16 1.66 -8.33
CA ALA A 285 5.97 1.20 -7.63
C ALA A 285 4.68 1.84 -8.17
N ALA A 286 4.71 3.11 -8.57
CA ALA A 286 3.58 3.77 -9.19
C ALA A 286 3.24 3.14 -10.54
N ASP A 287 4.24 2.90 -11.39
CA ASP A 287 4.10 2.17 -12.64
C ASP A 287 3.51 0.77 -12.40
N VAL A 288 4.08 0.01 -11.47
CA VAL A 288 3.58 -1.34 -11.16
C VAL A 288 2.13 -1.30 -10.65
N ALA A 289 1.77 -0.33 -9.80
CA ALA A 289 0.41 -0.20 -9.33
C ALA A 289 -0.56 0.08 -10.50
N SER A 290 -0.20 0.99 -11.40
CA SER A 290 -1.01 1.30 -12.59
C SER A 290 -1.18 0.08 -13.51
N GLU A 291 -0.12 -0.70 -13.72
CA GLU A 291 -0.17 -1.88 -14.59
C GLU A 291 -0.95 -3.03 -13.93
N LEU A 292 -0.86 -3.18 -12.60
CA LEU A 292 -1.55 -4.25 -11.87
C LEU A 292 -3.08 -4.18 -12.01
N GLU A 293 -3.65 -3.01 -12.26
CA GLU A 293 -5.08 -2.84 -12.56
C GLU A 293 -5.50 -3.59 -13.84
N GLN A 294 -4.57 -3.74 -14.79
CA GLN A 294 -4.81 -4.36 -16.09
C GLN A 294 -4.33 -5.83 -16.14
N LEU A 295 -3.32 -6.16 -15.33
CA LEU A 295 -2.77 -7.52 -15.25
C LEU A 295 -3.81 -8.51 -14.72
N ARG A 296 -3.75 -9.74 -15.24
CA ARG A 296 -4.51 -10.85 -14.63
C ARG A 296 -3.97 -11.16 -13.24
N ARG A 297 -4.84 -11.08 -12.24
CA ARG A 297 -4.53 -11.40 -10.83
C ARG A 297 -4.92 -12.85 -10.51
N PRO A 298 -4.26 -13.51 -9.55
CA PRO A 298 -3.14 -13.05 -8.72
C PRO A 298 -1.82 -12.90 -9.51
N ALA A 299 -1.03 -11.87 -9.18
CA ALA A 299 0.29 -11.62 -9.75
C ALA A 299 1.42 -11.93 -8.75
N VAL A 300 2.60 -12.27 -9.27
CA VAL A 300 3.82 -12.39 -8.46
C VAL A 300 4.90 -11.43 -8.96
N MET A 301 5.62 -10.80 -8.04
CA MET A 301 6.76 -9.94 -8.33
C MET A 301 8.07 -10.63 -7.93
N GLN A 302 8.98 -10.73 -8.88
CA GLN A 302 10.28 -11.36 -8.66
C GLN A 302 11.44 -10.40 -8.93
N CYS A 303 12.50 -10.55 -8.16
CA CYS A 303 13.83 -10.08 -8.51
C CYS A 303 14.77 -11.30 -8.45
N SER A 304 16.03 -11.17 -8.04
CA SER A 304 16.87 -12.35 -7.81
C SER A 304 16.42 -13.12 -6.58
N ALA A 305 16.73 -12.64 -5.38
CA ALA A 305 16.44 -13.33 -4.13
C ALA A 305 15.10 -12.94 -3.47
N ALA A 306 14.35 -11.99 -4.05
CA ALA A 306 13.17 -11.37 -3.45
C ALA A 306 13.42 -10.59 -2.15
N ILE A 307 14.61 -10.01 -1.98
CA ILE A 307 15.04 -9.32 -0.74
C ILE A 307 15.20 -7.80 -0.93
N ASP A 308 15.91 -7.40 -1.99
CA ASP A 308 16.39 -6.02 -2.11
C ASP A 308 15.54 -5.12 -3.01
N ARG A 309 14.87 -5.71 -4.02
CA ARG A 309 14.06 -4.99 -5.01
C ARG A 309 12.57 -5.21 -4.83
N SER A 310 12.12 -6.47 -4.78
CA SER A 310 10.68 -6.78 -4.70
C SER A 310 10.01 -6.30 -3.41
N PRO A 311 10.56 -6.50 -2.20
CA PRO A 311 9.91 -6.04 -0.97
C PRO A 311 9.61 -4.53 -0.94
N PRO A 312 10.56 -3.60 -1.23
CA PRO A 312 10.27 -2.17 -1.16
C PRO A 312 9.33 -1.66 -2.27
N VAL A 313 9.26 -2.33 -3.43
CA VAL A 313 8.28 -2.00 -4.48
C VAL A 313 6.91 -2.55 -4.09
N ALA A 314 6.82 -3.84 -3.73
CA ALA A 314 5.57 -4.48 -3.34
C ALA A 314 4.93 -3.81 -2.11
N ALA A 315 5.72 -3.37 -1.13
CA ALA A 315 5.24 -2.62 0.03
C ALA A 315 4.59 -1.28 -0.35
N ARG A 316 5.13 -0.58 -1.36
CA ARG A 316 4.57 0.68 -1.88
C ARG A 316 3.26 0.45 -2.64
N VAL A 317 3.23 -0.58 -3.47
CA VAL A 317 2.01 -0.98 -4.20
C VAL A 317 0.92 -1.40 -3.20
N ALA A 318 1.27 -2.17 -2.18
CA ALA A 318 0.34 -2.58 -1.13
C ALA A 318 -0.12 -1.40 -0.25
N PHE A 319 0.74 -0.41 0.02
CA PHE A 319 0.30 0.83 0.67
C PHE A 319 -0.66 1.62 -0.23
N HIS A 320 -0.36 1.75 -1.53
CA HIS A 320 -1.24 2.37 -2.51
C HIS A 320 -2.63 1.71 -2.50
N ALA A 321 -2.68 0.39 -2.47
CA ALA A 321 -3.93 -0.37 -2.34
C ALA A 321 -4.78 -0.01 -1.12
N GLN A 322 -4.15 0.34 0.00
CA GLN A 322 -4.87 0.68 1.25
C GLN A 322 -5.48 2.08 1.20
N VAL A 323 -4.87 2.99 0.43
CA VAL A 323 -5.26 4.40 0.35
C VAL A 323 -6.07 4.74 -0.91
N THR A 324 -6.04 3.90 -1.94
CA THR A 324 -6.83 4.06 -3.16
C THR A 324 -8.15 3.28 -3.03
N PRO A 325 -9.31 3.94 -2.98
CA PRO A 325 -10.61 3.27 -2.80
C PRO A 325 -10.98 2.41 -4.00
N GLY A 326 -11.49 1.20 -3.76
CA GLY A 326 -11.94 0.28 -4.83
C GLY A 326 -10.83 -0.30 -5.71
N TRP A 327 -9.54 -0.04 -5.42
CA TRP A 327 -8.42 -0.38 -6.32
C TRP A 327 -8.30 -1.87 -6.65
N LEU A 328 -8.55 -2.76 -5.68
CA LEU A 328 -8.50 -4.22 -5.88
C LEU A 328 -9.87 -4.86 -6.06
N GLU A 329 -10.93 -4.10 -5.80
CA GLU A 329 -12.31 -4.51 -6.01
C GLU A 329 -12.59 -4.41 -7.52
N GLY A 330 -12.03 -5.35 -8.29
CA GLY A 330 -12.48 -5.54 -9.67
C GLY A 330 -13.99 -5.71 -9.67
N GLU A 331 -14.69 -5.13 -10.66
CA GLU A 331 -16.15 -5.21 -10.78
C GLU A 331 -16.62 -6.64 -10.47
N ALA A 332 -17.33 -6.78 -9.35
CA ALA A 332 -17.95 -8.03 -8.92
C ALA A 332 -19.08 -8.43 -9.87
#